data_AF-A0AAJ1W0M0-F1
#
_entry.id   AF-A0AAJ1W0M0-F1
#
_cell.length_a   1.000
_cell.length_b   1.000
_cell.length_c   1.000
_cell.angle_alpha   90.00
_cell.angle_beta   90.00
_cell.angle_gamma   90.00
#
_symmetry.space_group_name_H-M   'P 1'
#
loop_
_entity.id
_entity.type
_entity.pdbx_description
1 polymer ?
#
loop_
_entity_poly.entity_id
_entity_poly.type
_entity_poly.pdbx_seq_one_letter_code
_entity_poly.pdbx_strand_id
1 'polypeptide(L)' 'MEKSIYSEEYQQLCALLRQLRREAALTQVQVAERLDVPQSFVSKYESGERRLDVIELRHVAEAIDTTLEAVVSRLVQP' A
#
# COMPACT_ATOMS: atom_id res chain seq x y z
N MET A 1 3.60 -24.97 3.66
CA MET A 1 4.86 -24.23 3.88
C MET A 1 5.41 -23.95 2.49
N GLU A 2 4.87 -22.91 1.86
CA GLU A 2 5.15 -22.46 0.47
C GLU A 2 4.78 -20.98 0.33
N LYS A 3 4.78 -20.24 1.45
CA LYS A 3 4.34 -18.84 1.53
C LYS A 3 5.49 -17.85 1.72
N SER A 4 6.74 -18.29 1.88
CA SER A 4 7.84 -17.43 2.37
C SER A 4 8.18 -16.30 1.39
N ILE A 5 8.48 -16.66 0.13
CA ILE A 5 8.88 -15.71 -0.91
C ILE A 5 7.77 -14.68 -1.12
N TYR A 6 6.56 -15.13 -1.48
CA TYR A 6 5.39 -14.27 -1.64
C TYR A 6 4.99 -13.48 -0.38
N SER A 7 5.37 -13.93 0.81
CA SER A 7 5.14 -13.16 2.03
C SER A 7 6.19 -12.06 2.20
N GLU A 8 7.44 -12.30 1.84
CA GLU A 8 8.52 -11.30 1.90
C GLU A 8 8.28 -10.18 0.90
N GLU A 9 7.98 -10.50 -0.37
CA GLU A 9 7.69 -9.48 -1.39
C GLU A 9 6.39 -8.71 -1.07
N TYR A 10 5.40 -9.38 -0.49
CA TYR A 10 4.19 -8.71 -0.05
C TYR A 10 4.46 -7.76 1.13
N GLN A 11 5.32 -8.16 2.08
CA GLN A 11 5.74 -7.26 3.17
C GLN A 11 6.54 -6.07 2.64
N GLN A 12 7.36 -6.24 1.59
CA GLN A 12 8.04 -5.14 0.91
C GLN A 12 7.03 -4.17 0.28
N LEU A 13 5.97 -4.68 -0.37
CA LEU A 13 4.88 -3.83 -0.89
C LEU A 13 4.19 -3.06 0.24
N CYS A 14 3.84 -3.72 1.35
CA CYS A 14 3.22 -3.06 2.51
C CYS A 14 4.11 -1.93 3.07
N ALA A 15 5.41 -2.19 3.21
CA ALA A 15 6.38 -1.21 3.68
C ALA A 15 6.52 -0.04 2.71
N LEU A 16 6.58 -0.31 1.40
CA LEU A 16 6.66 0.70 0.35
C LEU A 16 5.43 1.61 0.36
N LEU A 17 4.22 1.07 0.44
CA LEU A 17 2.99 1.87 0.49
C LEU A 17 2.96 2.78 1.72
N ARG A 18 3.39 2.25 2.88
CA ARG A 18 3.52 3.03 4.12
C ARG A 18 4.56 4.15 4.00
N GLN A 19 5.68 3.88 3.32
CA GLN A 19 6.71 4.87 3.04
C GLN A 19 6.17 5.98 2.13
N LEU A 20 5.58 5.63 0.99
CA LEU A 20 5.03 6.59 0.04
C LEU A 20 3.95 7.48 0.67
N ARG A 21 3.08 6.91 1.51
CA ARG A 21 2.11 7.71 2.27
C ARG A 21 2.79 8.76 3.16
N ARG A 22 3.87 8.38 3.84
CA ARG A 22 4.64 9.28 4.71
C ARG A 22 5.37 10.35 3.91
N GLU A 23 5.91 10.01 2.75
CA GLU A 23 6.52 10.97 1.81
C GLU A 23 5.49 12.00 1.31
N ALA A 24 4.25 11.57 1.09
CA ALA A 24 3.11 12.46 0.79
C ALA A 24 2.60 13.25 2.01
N ALA A 25 3.23 13.10 3.18
CA ALA A 25 2.83 13.73 4.45
C ALA A 25 1.37 13.44 4.88
N LEU A 26 0.84 12.27 4.52
CA LEU A 26 -0.54 11.87 4.85
C LEU A 26 -0.58 10.95 6.07
N THR A 27 -1.58 11.14 6.91
CA THR A 27 -1.95 10.18 7.97
C THR A 27 -2.76 9.03 7.40
N GLN A 28 -2.85 7.91 8.11
CA GLN A 28 -3.71 6.79 7.69
C GLN A 28 -5.20 7.19 7.64
N VAL A 29 -5.63 8.13 8.50
CA VAL A 29 -7.00 8.66 8.50
C VAL A 29 -7.27 9.43 7.22
N GLN A 30 -6.38 10.33 6.81
CA GLN A 30 -6.54 11.13 5.58
C GLN A 30 -6.60 10.26 4.32
N VAL A 31 -5.79 9.19 4.24
CA VAL A 31 -5.87 8.24 3.11
C VAL A 31 -7.21 7.50 3.11
N ALA A 32 -7.68 7.08 4.29
CA ALA A 32 -8.95 6.39 4.42
C ALA A 32 -10.14 7.29 4.03
N GLU A 33 -10.11 8.57 4.42
CA GLU A 33 -11.08 9.59 4.00
C GLU A 33 -11.09 9.77 2.47
N ARG A 34 -9.91 9.85 1.84
CA ARG A 34 -9.80 9.96 0.38
C ARG A 34 -10.35 8.73 -0.37
N LEU A 35 -10.30 7.56 0.27
CA LEU A 35 -10.76 6.28 -0.27
C LEU A 35 -12.23 5.96 0.07
N ASP A 36 -12.88 6.77 0.91
CA ASP A 36 -14.20 6.48 1.49
C ASP A 36 -14.27 5.10 2.19
N VAL A 37 -13.25 4.82 3.03
CA VAL A 37 -13.13 3.57 3.79
C VAL A 37 -12.79 3.84 5.26
N PRO A 38 -12.98 2.87 6.17
CA PRO A 38 -12.49 2.99 7.54
C PRO A 38 -10.96 3.06 7.59
N GLN A 39 -10.38 3.82 8.53
CA GLN A 39 -8.92 3.86 8.75
C GLN A 39 -8.30 2.47 8.98
N SER A 40 -9.06 1.52 9.53
CA SER A 40 -8.61 0.13 9.69
C SER A 40 -8.29 -0.57 8.36
N PHE A 41 -8.90 -0.17 7.24
CA PHE A 41 -8.50 -0.65 5.91
C PHE A 41 -7.03 -0.32 5.63
N VAL A 42 -6.65 0.94 5.88
CA VAL A 42 -5.29 1.44 5.70
C VAL A 42 -4.31 0.73 6.64
N SER A 43 -4.66 0.64 7.93
CA SER A 43 -3.82 -0.06 8.89
C SER A 43 -3.57 -1.52 8.50
N LYS A 44 -4.60 -2.24 8.05
CA LYS A 44 -4.52 -3.67 7.75
C LYS A 44 -3.71 -3.98 6.50
N TYR A 45 -3.79 -3.15 5.46
CA TYR A 45 -2.92 -3.37 4.30
C TYR A 45 -1.48 -2.96 4.59
N GLU A 46 -1.23 -1.93 5.42
CA GLU A 46 0.13 -1.54 5.80
C GLU A 46 0.80 -2.55 6.75
N SER A 47 0.03 -3.30 7.54
CA SER A 47 0.55 -4.40 8.38
C SER A 47 0.61 -5.75 7.66
N GLY A 48 0.02 -5.84 6.48
CA GLY A 48 -0.10 -7.08 5.71
C GLY A 48 -1.16 -8.06 6.21
N GLU A 49 -1.99 -7.67 7.18
CA GLU A 49 -3.16 -8.43 7.64
C GLU A 49 -4.24 -8.56 6.55
N ARG A 50 -4.31 -7.58 5.64
CA ARG A 50 -5.21 -7.59 4.50
C ARG A 50 -4.42 -7.46 3.20
N ARG A 51 -4.76 -8.31 2.23
CA ARG A 51 -4.24 -8.21 0.86
C ARG A 51 -4.99 -7.15 0.07
N LEU A 52 -4.27 -6.35 -0.71
CA LEU A 52 -4.85 -5.51 -1.76
C LEU A 52 -4.87 -6.28 -3.07
N ASP A 53 -5.97 -6.22 -3.79
CA ASP A 53 -5.94 -6.55 -5.22
C ASP A 53 -5.34 -5.37 -6.04
N VAL A 54 -5.15 -5.57 -7.34
CA VAL A 54 -4.51 -4.56 -8.21
C VAL A 54 -5.35 -3.30 -8.38
N ILE A 55 -6.68 -3.40 -8.32
CA ILE A 55 -7.59 -2.26 -8.44
C ILE A 55 -7.57 -1.45 -7.14
N GLU A 56 -7.59 -2.12 -5.99
CA GLU A 56 -7.41 -1.48 -4.69
C GLU A 56 -6.04 -0.81 -4.56
N LEU A 57 -4.97 -1.47 -5.03
CA LEU A 57 -3.63 -0.90 -5.05
C LEU A 57 -3.58 0.39 -5.88
N ARG A 58 -4.26 0.41 -7.04
CA ARG A 58 -4.39 1.62 -7.87
C ARG A 58 -5.07 2.75 -7.11
N HIS A 59 -6.20 2.50 -6.46
CA HIS A 59 -6.90 3.53 -5.68
C HIS A 59 -6.05 4.03 -4.51
N VAL A 60 -5.36 3.13 -3.80
CA VAL A 60 -4.43 3.51 -2.73
C VAL A 60 -3.30 4.39 -3.25
N ALA A 61 -2.73 4.06 -4.41
CA ALA A 61 -1.69 4.86 -5.05
C ALA A 61 -2.18 6.28 -5.38
N GLU A 62 -3.36 6.39 -5.99
CA GLU A 62 -4.00 7.68 -6.29
C GLU A 62 -4.28 8.47 -5.00
N ALA A 63 -4.76 7.81 -3.95
CA ALA A 63 -5.05 8.43 -2.66
C ALA A 63 -3.81 8.95 -1.92
N ILE A 64 -2.62 8.41 -2.19
CA ILE A 64 -1.34 8.88 -1.63
C ILE A 64 -0.53 9.74 -2.61
N ASP A 65 -1.19 10.37 -3.57
CA ASP A 65 -0.60 11.32 -4.53
C ASP A 65 0.49 10.69 -5.41
N THR A 66 0.33 9.42 -5.80
CA THR A 66 1.21 8.71 -6.75
C THR A 66 0.40 7.89 -7.77
N THR A 67 1.08 7.07 -8.58
CA THR A 67 0.44 6.17 -9.56
C THR A 67 0.77 4.70 -9.29
N LEU A 68 -0.10 3.80 -9.76
CA LEU A 68 0.18 2.35 -9.72
C LEU A 68 1.50 2.00 -10.40
N GLU A 69 1.77 2.62 -11.56
CA GLU A 69 3.03 2.45 -12.30
C GLU A 69 4.24 2.83 -11.46
N ALA A 70 4.19 3.95 -10.74
CA ALA A 70 5.28 4.38 -9.88
C ALA A 70 5.49 3.44 -8.68
N VAL A 71 4.42 2.88 -8.11
CA VAL A 71 4.50 1.88 -7.04
C VAL A 71 5.19 0.61 -7.56
N VAL A 72 4.71 0.06 -8.68
CA VAL A 72 5.28 -1.16 -9.26
C VAL A 72 6.73 -0.94 -9.68
N SER A 73 7.04 0.19 -10.31
CA SER A 73 8.41 0.54 -10.71
C SER A 73 9.37 0.58 -9.54
N ARG A 74 8.94 1.06 -8.36
CA ARG A 74 9.76 1.06 -7.14
C ARG A 74 9.87 -0.31 -6.50
N LEU A 75 8.86 -1.17 -6.63
CA LEU A 75 8.85 -2.51 -6.06
C LEU A 75 9.80 -3.47 -6.80
N VAL A 76 9.96 -3.29 -8.12
CA VAL A 76 10.79 -4.17 -8.96
C VAL A 76 12.24 -3.71 -9.12
N GLN A 77 12.61 -2.55 -8.55
CA GLN A 77 13.98 -2.06 -8.60
C GLN A 77 14.80 -2.70 -7.46
N PRO A 78 16.01 -3.21 -7.78
CA PRO A 78 16.90 -3.87 -6.80
C PRO A 78 17.51 -2.91 -5.78
#